data_AF-A0A817PJF2-F1
#
_entry.id   AF-A0A817PJF2-F1
#
_cell.length_a   1.000
_cell.length_b   1.000
_cell.length_c   1.000
_cell.angle_alpha   90.00
_cell.angle_beta   90.00
_cell.angle_gamma   90.00
#
_symmetry.space_group_name_H-M   'P 1'
#
loop_
_entity.id
_entity.type
_entity.pdbx_description
1 polymer ?
#
loop_
_entity_poly.entity_id
_entity_poly.type
_entity_poly.pdbx_seq_one_letter_code
_entity_poly.pdbx_strand_id
1 'polypeptide(L)'
;MNPRRLNNNSMTHNEYRIDLNSPNNIEDIETVQEDLVNQIQQTNRPNINNDHLHQLINLLKDNLTSTFPFIIILILKAFYEHSAGILMVIFFSASIYHANTVLVDQAALKSSRQLCPVIRVILILIISLVSFLYLFREDKFYLCLIFSRPSYTNWNLSTLLWVLYSTFCIIKMMIMILKGLLILYPLSSDKGKYCLTFRKRGSYFSLLEYLSQFYISLLTIRPWLSFLLYNNNQGNILFSSFLLFFYSTIKFYNLYKSTVELRQSINKSFQNLPFPPVPINELRENMCPIYPIILTCKHIFCEECVSSWLDRNASCPLCRSKLPIGQANYRDAFTSGYLIWY
;
A
#
# COMPACT_ATOMS: atom_id res chain seq x y z
N MET A 1 12.35 -55.57 20.09
CA MET A 1 13.48 -55.98 20.97
C MET A 1 14.65 -56.40 20.09
N ASN A 2 15.61 -55.49 19.85
CA ASN A 2 17.07 -55.74 19.82
C ASN A 2 17.81 -54.41 19.55
N PRO A 3 18.87 -54.04 20.28
CA PRO A 3 19.51 -52.72 20.18
C PRO A 3 20.92 -52.70 19.54
N ARG A 4 21.20 -51.57 18.86
CA ARG A 4 22.44 -50.74 18.72
C ARG A 4 23.85 -51.34 18.91
N ARG A 5 24.78 -50.95 18.02
CA ARG A 5 25.96 -50.02 18.23
C ARG A 5 26.82 -49.98 16.95
N LEU A 6 26.95 -48.86 16.23
CA LEU A 6 27.91 -47.73 16.35
C LEU A 6 29.40 -48.13 16.24
N ASN A 7 30.03 -47.71 15.13
CA ASN A 7 31.45 -47.88 14.80
C ASN A 7 32.11 -46.49 14.74
N ASN A 8 33.27 -46.32 15.38
CA ASN A 8 34.07 -45.08 15.39
C ASN A 8 35.55 -45.43 15.15
N ASN A 9 36.15 -44.74 14.18
CA ASN A 9 37.54 -44.32 13.98
C ASN A 9 38.71 -45.06 14.65
N SER A 10 39.73 -45.40 13.85
CA SER A 10 41.12 -44.94 14.08
C SER A 10 42.05 -45.18 12.88
N MET A 11 42.93 -44.19 12.67
CA MET A 11 44.06 -44.14 11.73
C MET A 11 45.20 -45.08 12.14
N THR A 12 45.97 -45.57 11.17
CA THR A 12 47.40 -45.93 11.37
C THR A 12 48.26 -45.57 10.15
N HIS A 13 49.48 -45.14 10.46
CA HIS A 13 50.49 -44.49 9.64
C HIS A 13 51.17 -45.39 8.59
N ASN A 14 51.57 -44.79 7.46
CA ASN A 14 52.56 -45.33 6.52
C ASN A 14 53.98 -45.01 7.02
N GLU A 15 54.84 -46.02 7.14
CA GLU A 15 56.29 -45.86 7.26
C GLU A 15 56.94 -45.76 5.87
N TYR A 16 57.69 -44.68 5.64
CA TYR A 16 58.60 -44.52 4.50
C TYR A 16 60.03 -44.74 5.02
N ARG A 17 60.73 -45.76 4.50
CA ARG A 17 62.20 -45.88 4.67
C ARG A 17 62.87 -45.29 3.44
N ILE A 18 63.74 -44.30 3.66
CA ILE A 18 64.66 -43.76 2.67
C ILE A 18 66.04 -44.29 3.05
N ASP A 19 66.62 -45.16 2.22
CA ASP A 19 68.03 -45.56 2.34
C ASP A 19 68.90 -44.55 1.57
N LEU A 20 69.74 -43.85 2.31
CA LEU A 20 70.80 -42.96 1.83
C LEU A 20 72.03 -43.80 1.50
N ASN A 21 72.32 -44.04 0.21
CA ASN A 21 73.67 -44.20 -0.34
C ASN A 21 73.64 -44.48 -1.86
N SER A 22 73.74 -43.42 -2.68
CA SER A 22 74.35 -43.48 -4.02
C SER A 22 74.59 -42.07 -4.56
N PRO A 23 75.81 -41.70 -5.00
CA PRO A 23 76.12 -40.37 -5.51
C PRO A 23 76.05 -40.39 -7.04
N ASN A 24 74.85 -40.29 -7.59
CA ASN A 24 74.57 -39.95 -8.99
C ASN A 24 73.09 -39.61 -9.00
N ASN A 25 72.72 -38.41 -9.46
CA ASN A 25 71.38 -37.97 -9.90
C ASN A 25 71.20 -36.45 -9.72
N ILE A 26 72.15 -35.65 -10.25
CA ILE A 26 71.94 -34.21 -10.39
C ILE A 26 71.25 -33.89 -11.73
N GLU A 27 71.36 -34.76 -12.74
CA GLU A 27 70.67 -34.61 -14.04
C GLU A 27 69.19 -35.08 -14.02
N ASP A 28 68.80 -35.91 -13.04
CA ASP A 28 67.41 -36.40 -12.91
C ASP A 28 66.47 -35.40 -12.20
N ILE A 29 67.00 -34.30 -11.64
CA ILE A 29 66.18 -33.33 -10.90
C ILE A 29 65.57 -32.29 -11.86
N GLU A 30 66.26 -31.90 -12.93
CA GLU A 30 65.73 -30.93 -13.90
C GLU A 30 64.64 -31.52 -14.80
N THR A 31 64.77 -32.79 -15.20
CA THR A 31 63.75 -33.50 -16.00
C THR A 31 62.48 -33.79 -15.21
N VAL A 32 62.60 -34.17 -13.93
CA VAL A 32 61.44 -34.36 -13.04
C VAL A 32 60.71 -33.05 -12.78
N GLN A 33 61.41 -31.90 -12.77
CA GLN A 33 60.78 -30.62 -12.51
C GLN A 33 60.01 -30.07 -13.72
N GLU A 34 60.46 -30.30 -14.95
CA GLU A 34 59.69 -29.98 -16.17
C GLU A 34 58.46 -30.88 -16.34
N ASP A 35 58.58 -32.17 -16.05
CA ASP A 35 57.43 -33.09 -16.07
C ASP A 35 56.40 -32.77 -14.98
N LEU A 36 56.85 -32.31 -13.79
CA LEU A 36 55.94 -31.86 -12.74
C LEU A 36 55.22 -30.57 -13.11
N VAL A 37 55.89 -29.60 -13.77
CA VAL A 37 55.27 -28.35 -14.22
C VAL A 37 54.26 -28.59 -15.34
N ASN A 38 54.55 -29.50 -16.27
CA ASN A 38 53.63 -29.91 -17.33
C ASN A 38 52.45 -30.74 -16.78
N GLN A 39 52.66 -31.58 -15.77
CA GLN A 39 51.57 -32.27 -15.07
C GLN A 39 50.70 -31.32 -14.22
N ILE A 40 51.30 -30.29 -13.61
CA ILE A 40 50.55 -29.28 -12.83
C ILE A 40 49.67 -28.39 -13.74
N GLN A 41 50.09 -28.12 -14.97
CA GLN A 41 49.24 -27.42 -15.95
C GLN A 41 48.11 -28.28 -16.54
N GLN A 42 48.22 -29.61 -16.47
CA GLN A 42 47.16 -30.54 -16.90
C GLN A 42 46.26 -31.05 -15.77
N THR A 43 46.61 -30.83 -14.51
CA THR A 43 45.69 -31.07 -13.38
C THR A 43 44.59 -30.01 -13.32
N ASN A 44 43.50 -30.32 -14.03
CA ASN A 44 42.15 -29.81 -13.85
C ASN A 44 41.93 -29.13 -12.49
N ARG A 45 41.72 -27.81 -12.48
CA ARG A 45 40.87 -27.21 -11.45
C ARG A 45 39.53 -27.95 -11.52
N PRO A 46 39.05 -28.55 -10.43
CA PRO A 46 37.78 -29.22 -10.49
C PRO A 46 36.69 -28.19 -10.77
N ASN A 47 36.03 -28.33 -11.91
CA ASN A 47 34.77 -27.68 -12.24
C ASN A 47 33.60 -28.25 -11.37
N ILE A 48 33.92 -28.95 -10.27
CA ILE A 48 33.01 -29.66 -9.36
C ILE A 48 31.91 -28.75 -8.83
N ASN A 49 32.18 -27.47 -8.55
CA ASN A 49 31.14 -26.54 -8.09
C ASN A 49 30.19 -26.11 -9.20
N ASN A 50 30.66 -25.97 -10.44
CA ASN A 50 29.80 -25.61 -11.57
C ASN A 50 29.01 -26.83 -12.08
N ASP A 51 29.61 -28.01 -12.05
CA ASP A 51 28.97 -29.25 -12.52
C ASP A 51 27.86 -29.70 -11.55
N HIS A 52 28.08 -29.63 -10.24
CA HIS A 52 27.02 -29.87 -9.25
C HIS A 52 25.94 -28.80 -9.27
N LEU A 53 26.30 -27.53 -9.46
CA LEU A 53 25.32 -26.45 -9.61
C LEU A 53 24.51 -26.63 -10.90
N HIS A 54 25.13 -26.99 -12.02
CA HIS A 54 24.44 -27.29 -13.27
C HIS A 54 23.57 -28.54 -13.18
N GLN A 55 24.01 -29.59 -12.47
CA GLN A 55 23.17 -30.75 -12.17
C GLN A 55 21.96 -30.37 -11.32
N LEU A 56 22.14 -29.56 -10.27
CA LEU A 56 21.03 -29.09 -9.44
C LEU A 56 20.07 -28.19 -10.24
N ILE A 57 20.59 -27.31 -11.11
CA ILE A 57 19.79 -26.47 -11.99
C ILE A 57 19.01 -27.32 -13.00
N ASN A 58 19.61 -28.36 -13.57
CA ASN A 58 18.94 -29.25 -14.51
C ASN A 58 17.90 -30.13 -13.81
N LEU A 59 18.20 -30.68 -12.63
CA LEU A 59 17.24 -31.42 -11.82
C LEU A 59 16.07 -30.55 -11.33
N LEU A 60 16.34 -29.30 -10.95
CA LEU A 60 15.30 -28.33 -10.62
C LEU A 60 14.48 -27.98 -11.86
N LYS A 61 15.12 -27.77 -13.01
CA LYS A 61 14.45 -27.45 -14.27
C LYS A 61 13.54 -28.60 -14.71
N ASP A 62 14.00 -29.84 -14.66
CA ASP A 62 13.24 -31.02 -15.08
C ASP A 62 12.04 -31.30 -14.16
N ASN A 63 12.23 -31.12 -12.85
CA ASN A 63 11.14 -31.19 -11.86
C ASN A 63 10.16 -30.03 -12.01
N LEU A 64 10.66 -28.82 -12.29
CA LEU A 64 9.82 -27.63 -12.49
C LEU A 64 9.03 -27.73 -13.80
N THR A 65 9.63 -28.18 -14.91
CA THR A 65 8.92 -28.36 -16.19
C THR A 65 7.82 -29.41 -16.11
N SER A 66 8.01 -30.44 -15.27
CA SER A 66 7.01 -31.50 -15.08
C SER A 66 5.85 -31.06 -14.18
N THR A 67 6.11 -30.21 -13.19
CA THR A 67 5.10 -29.68 -12.25
C THR A 67 4.40 -28.43 -12.76
N PHE A 68 5.05 -27.65 -13.62
CA PHE A 68 4.54 -26.41 -14.20
C PHE A 68 3.20 -26.51 -14.93
N PRO A 69 2.95 -27.49 -15.83
CA PRO A 69 1.64 -27.60 -16.50
C PRO A 69 0.51 -27.89 -15.50
N PHE A 70 0.79 -28.68 -14.45
CA PHE A 70 -0.20 -28.95 -13.41
C PHE A 70 -0.47 -27.71 -12.54
N ILE A 71 0.56 -26.94 -12.19
CA ILE A 71 0.42 -25.65 -11.50
C ILE A 71 -0.40 -24.67 -12.36
N ILE A 72 -0.16 -24.61 -13.67
CA ILE A 72 -0.96 -23.78 -14.59
C ILE A 72 -2.42 -24.22 -14.60
N ILE A 73 -2.70 -25.52 -14.69
CA ILE A 73 -4.08 -26.04 -14.66
C ILE A 73 -4.77 -25.68 -13.35
N LEU A 74 -4.07 -25.82 -12.21
CA LEU A 74 -4.60 -25.43 -10.90
C LEU A 74 -4.86 -23.92 -10.80
N ILE A 75 -3.95 -23.09 -11.31
CA ILE A 75 -4.10 -21.64 -11.37
C ILE A 75 -5.31 -21.29 -12.25
N LEU A 76 -5.40 -21.83 -13.46
CA LEU A 76 -6.51 -21.59 -14.38
C LEU A 76 -7.85 -22.04 -13.79
N LYS A 77 -7.88 -23.20 -13.12
CA LYS A 77 -9.06 -23.68 -12.41
C LYS A 77 -9.45 -22.72 -11.27
N ALA A 78 -8.49 -22.25 -10.47
CA ALA A 78 -8.74 -21.28 -9.41
C ALA A 78 -9.21 -19.91 -9.97
N PHE A 79 -8.65 -19.47 -11.10
CA PHE A 79 -9.11 -18.28 -11.81
C PHE A 79 -10.53 -18.44 -12.34
N TYR A 80 -10.88 -19.62 -12.83
CA TYR A 80 -12.24 -19.90 -13.30
C TYR A 80 -13.23 -19.91 -12.13
N GLU A 81 -12.91 -20.61 -11.05
CA GLU A 81 -13.74 -20.73 -9.85
C GLU A 81 -13.94 -19.39 -9.13
N HIS A 82 -12.93 -18.50 -9.17
CA HIS A 82 -12.98 -17.16 -8.55
C HIS A 82 -13.11 -16.02 -9.56
N SER A 83 -13.42 -16.31 -10.83
CA SER A 83 -13.41 -15.35 -11.95
C SER A 83 -14.25 -14.12 -11.67
N ALA A 84 -15.46 -14.30 -11.15
CA ALA A 84 -16.37 -13.21 -10.81
C ALA A 84 -15.78 -12.27 -9.74
N GLY A 85 -15.18 -12.81 -8.68
CA GLY A 85 -14.54 -12.00 -7.64
C GLY A 85 -13.32 -11.23 -8.17
N ILE A 86 -12.49 -11.88 -8.99
CA ILE A 86 -11.30 -11.27 -9.58
C ILE A 86 -11.68 -10.14 -10.54
N LEU A 87 -12.68 -10.35 -11.41
CA LEU A 87 -13.18 -9.32 -12.31
C LEU A 87 -13.71 -8.11 -11.54
N MET A 88 -14.41 -8.33 -10.44
CA MET A 88 -14.90 -7.26 -9.57
C MET A 88 -13.77 -6.49 -8.89
N VAL A 89 -12.71 -7.18 -8.43
CA VAL A 89 -11.50 -6.54 -7.90
C VAL A 89 -10.86 -5.63 -8.94
N ILE A 90 -10.70 -6.11 -10.18
CA ILE A 90 -10.13 -5.33 -11.26
C ILE A 90 -11.01 -4.12 -11.57
N PHE A 91 -12.32 -4.34 -11.72
CA PHE A 91 -13.29 -3.29 -12.05
C PHE A 91 -13.33 -2.19 -10.97
N PHE A 92 -13.38 -2.56 -9.69
CA PHE A 92 -13.38 -1.57 -8.60
C PHE A 92 -12.06 -0.83 -8.48
N SER A 93 -10.93 -1.53 -8.59
CA SER A 93 -9.62 -0.89 -8.55
C SER A 93 -9.47 0.12 -9.70
N ALA A 94 -9.87 -0.27 -10.91
CA ALA A 94 -9.86 0.62 -12.07
C ALA A 94 -10.83 1.81 -11.91
N SER A 95 -12.03 1.57 -11.39
CA SER A 95 -13.04 2.62 -11.14
C SER A 95 -12.56 3.63 -10.10
N ILE A 96 -11.98 3.16 -8.98
CA ILE A 96 -11.39 3.98 -7.92
C ILE A 96 -10.21 4.78 -8.46
N TYR A 97 -9.33 4.15 -9.24
CA TYR A 97 -8.20 4.83 -9.86
C TYR A 97 -8.65 5.92 -10.83
N HIS A 98 -9.56 5.60 -11.75
CA HIS A 98 -10.10 6.55 -12.73
C HIS A 98 -10.85 7.71 -12.05
N ALA A 99 -11.65 7.41 -11.03
CA ALA A 99 -12.33 8.45 -10.27
C ALA A 99 -11.33 9.36 -9.56
N ASN A 100 -10.29 8.80 -8.94
CA ASN A 100 -9.26 9.58 -8.26
C ASN A 100 -8.52 10.52 -9.21
N THR A 101 -8.11 10.05 -10.39
CA THR A 101 -7.39 10.91 -11.37
C THR A 101 -8.28 12.08 -11.81
N VAL A 102 -9.52 11.79 -12.21
CA VAL A 102 -10.45 12.84 -12.65
C VAL A 102 -10.77 13.82 -11.52
N LEU A 103 -11.02 13.35 -10.29
CA LEU A 103 -11.35 14.24 -9.16
C LEU A 103 -10.17 15.13 -8.77
N VAL A 104 -8.94 14.62 -8.79
CA VAL A 104 -7.72 15.39 -8.52
C VAL A 104 -7.50 16.44 -9.61
N ASP A 105 -7.61 16.06 -10.88
CA ASP A 105 -7.43 16.97 -12.02
C ASP A 105 -8.46 18.10 -11.98
N GLN A 106 -9.73 17.77 -11.73
CA GLN A 106 -10.80 18.76 -11.66
C GLN A 106 -10.75 19.62 -10.39
N ALA A 107 -10.18 19.12 -9.30
CA ALA A 107 -9.89 19.92 -8.12
C ALA A 107 -8.73 20.92 -8.37
N ALA A 108 -7.74 20.54 -9.19
CA ALA A 108 -6.60 21.39 -9.53
C ALA A 108 -6.96 22.55 -10.49
N LEU A 109 -7.95 22.38 -11.37
CA LEU A 109 -8.37 23.39 -12.36
C LEU A 109 -9.12 24.61 -11.77
N LYS A 110 -9.52 24.59 -10.49
CA LYS A 110 -10.14 25.73 -9.78
C LYS A 110 -11.35 26.36 -10.51
N SER A 111 -11.18 27.53 -11.12
CA SER A 111 -12.21 28.30 -11.83
C SER A 111 -12.46 27.81 -13.25
N SER A 112 -11.51 27.10 -13.87
CA SER A 112 -11.64 26.50 -15.21
C SER A 112 -12.09 25.04 -15.19
N ARG A 113 -12.64 24.57 -14.06
CA ARG A 113 -13.11 23.19 -13.90
C ARG A 113 -14.26 22.86 -14.85
N GLN A 114 -14.27 21.63 -15.36
CA GLN A 114 -15.34 21.12 -16.20
C GLN A 114 -16.29 20.27 -15.34
N LEU A 115 -17.59 20.58 -15.38
CA LEU A 115 -18.58 19.85 -14.59
C LEU A 115 -18.91 18.48 -15.20
N CYS A 116 -18.92 18.36 -16.54
CA CYS A 116 -19.30 17.13 -17.22
C CYS A 116 -18.42 15.91 -16.86
N PRO A 117 -17.07 16.00 -16.82
CA PRO A 117 -16.24 14.89 -16.39
C PRO A 117 -16.52 14.43 -14.96
N VAL A 118 -16.75 15.38 -14.04
CA VAL A 118 -17.06 15.08 -12.63
C VAL A 118 -18.42 14.38 -12.51
N ILE A 119 -19.45 14.88 -13.19
CA ILE A 119 -20.78 14.27 -13.21
C ILE A 119 -20.70 12.84 -13.76
N ARG A 120 -19.97 12.62 -14.86
CA ARG A 120 -19.79 11.29 -15.46
C ARG A 120 -19.15 10.31 -14.48
N VAL A 121 -18.10 10.72 -13.77
CA VAL A 121 -17.44 9.88 -12.75
C VAL A 121 -18.37 9.55 -11.60
N ILE A 122 -19.11 10.54 -11.08
CA ILE A 122 -20.10 10.31 -10.01
C ILE A 122 -21.15 9.29 -10.46
N LEU A 123 -21.69 9.41 -11.68
CA LEU A 123 -22.67 8.46 -12.21
C LEU A 123 -22.09 7.06 -12.31
N ILE A 124 -20.86 6.90 -12.84
CA ILE A 124 -20.18 5.60 -12.90
C ILE A 124 -20.05 5.00 -11.50
N LEU A 125 -19.60 5.77 -10.51
CA LEU A 125 -19.44 5.28 -9.13
C LEU A 125 -20.78 4.89 -8.49
N ILE A 126 -21.85 5.68 -8.70
CA ILE A 126 -23.19 5.35 -8.20
C ILE A 126 -23.70 4.06 -8.84
N ILE A 127 -23.55 3.91 -10.16
CA ILE A 127 -23.95 2.69 -10.87
C ILE A 127 -23.17 1.49 -10.36
N SER A 128 -21.84 1.60 -10.21
CA SER A 128 -20.98 0.53 -9.67
C SER A 128 -21.40 0.11 -8.27
N LEU A 129 -21.69 1.08 -7.40
CA LEU A 129 -22.13 0.84 -6.04
C LEU A 129 -23.51 0.17 -5.98
N VAL A 130 -24.49 0.70 -6.72
CA VAL A 130 -25.86 0.14 -6.74
C VAL A 130 -25.86 -1.26 -7.33
N SER A 131 -25.10 -1.48 -8.42
CA SER A 131 -24.95 -2.80 -9.04
C SER A 131 -24.35 -3.82 -8.09
N PHE A 132 -23.34 -3.43 -7.30
CA PHE A 132 -22.75 -4.30 -6.28
C PHE A 132 -23.76 -4.67 -5.20
N LEU A 133 -24.47 -3.67 -4.64
CA LEU A 133 -25.46 -3.91 -3.59
C LEU A 133 -26.63 -4.76 -4.08
N TYR A 134 -26.98 -4.67 -5.37
CA TYR A 134 -28.00 -5.50 -6.00
C TYR A 134 -27.51 -6.94 -6.18
N LEU A 135 -26.32 -7.14 -6.75
CA LEU A 135 -25.74 -8.46 -7.01
C LEU A 135 -25.56 -9.29 -5.74
N PHE A 136 -25.18 -8.62 -4.65
CA PHE A 136 -24.89 -9.26 -3.36
C PHE A 136 -25.98 -9.01 -2.29
N ARG A 137 -27.21 -8.76 -2.74
CA ARG A 137 -28.35 -8.51 -1.85
C ARG A 137 -28.67 -9.71 -0.96
N GLU A 138 -28.57 -10.92 -1.51
CA GLU A 138 -28.90 -12.18 -0.82
C GLU A 138 -27.92 -12.49 0.32
N ASP A 139 -26.65 -12.19 0.11
CA ASP A 139 -25.58 -12.31 1.12
C ASP A 139 -25.68 -11.26 2.25
N LYS A 140 -26.60 -10.30 2.12
CA LYS A 140 -26.83 -9.17 3.04
C LYS A 140 -25.57 -8.36 3.33
N PHE A 141 -24.74 -8.11 2.31
CA PHE A 141 -23.48 -7.34 2.47
C PHE A 141 -23.64 -5.95 3.06
N TYR A 142 -24.79 -5.31 2.85
CA TYR A 142 -25.08 -4.01 3.43
C TYR A 142 -24.96 -4.01 4.96
N LEU A 143 -25.12 -5.18 5.62
CA LEU A 143 -24.90 -5.34 7.05
C LEU A 143 -23.44 -5.12 7.46
N CYS A 144 -22.47 -5.42 6.58
CA CYS A 144 -21.05 -5.12 6.83
C CYS A 144 -20.81 -3.62 7.06
N LEU A 145 -21.60 -2.76 6.40
CA LEU A 145 -21.52 -1.31 6.55
C LEU A 145 -22.07 -0.84 7.91
N ILE A 146 -22.94 -1.63 8.56
CA ILE A 146 -23.59 -1.28 9.83
C ILE A 146 -23.00 -2.12 10.98
N PHE A 147 -21.70 -2.43 10.91
CA PHE A 147 -20.99 -3.21 11.94
C PHE A 147 -21.62 -4.58 12.25
N SER A 148 -22.33 -5.16 11.28
CA SER A 148 -23.03 -6.43 11.42
C SER A 148 -22.47 -7.48 10.45
N ARG A 149 -22.67 -8.75 10.80
CA ARG A 149 -22.07 -9.88 10.09
C ARG A 149 -22.87 -10.21 8.82
N PRO A 150 -22.21 -10.38 7.65
CA PRO A 150 -22.87 -10.88 6.45
C PRO A 150 -23.25 -12.35 6.61
N SER A 151 -24.32 -12.77 5.92
CA SER A 151 -24.95 -14.08 6.10
C SER A 151 -24.23 -15.19 5.34
N TYR A 152 -22.94 -15.40 5.62
CA TYR A 152 -22.15 -16.48 5.03
C TYR A 152 -22.19 -17.76 5.87
N THR A 153 -22.45 -18.88 5.20
CA THR A 153 -22.50 -20.23 5.77
C THR A 153 -21.12 -20.72 6.22
N ASN A 154 -20.09 -20.55 5.40
CA ASN A 154 -18.71 -20.93 5.71
C ASN A 154 -17.82 -19.69 5.86
N TRP A 155 -17.23 -19.49 7.04
CA TRP A 155 -16.32 -18.38 7.32
C TRP A 155 -14.87 -18.82 7.17
N ASN A 156 -14.34 -18.67 5.96
CA ASN A 156 -12.97 -19.02 5.61
C ASN A 156 -12.12 -17.77 5.34
N LEU A 157 -10.81 -17.96 5.13
CA LEU A 157 -9.89 -16.86 4.81
C LEU A 157 -10.32 -16.12 3.52
N SER A 158 -10.75 -16.85 2.49
CA SER A 158 -11.20 -16.26 1.23
C SER A 158 -12.42 -15.34 1.42
N THR A 159 -13.41 -15.77 2.21
CA THR A 159 -14.59 -14.95 2.52
C THR A 159 -14.22 -13.73 3.36
N LEU A 160 -13.28 -13.87 4.30
CA LEU A 160 -12.77 -12.72 5.08
C LEU A 160 -12.11 -11.69 4.16
N LEU A 161 -11.18 -12.12 3.31
CA LEU A 161 -10.47 -11.23 2.38
C LEU A 161 -11.43 -10.53 1.42
N TRP A 162 -12.41 -11.27 0.88
CA TRP A 162 -13.45 -10.72 0.01
C TRP A 162 -14.32 -9.66 0.71
N VAL A 163 -14.76 -9.92 1.95
CA VAL A 163 -15.56 -8.98 2.73
C VAL A 163 -14.76 -7.72 3.07
N LEU A 164 -13.50 -7.86 3.50
CA LEU A 164 -12.63 -6.73 3.82
C LEU A 164 -12.37 -5.86 2.58
N TYR A 165 -12.02 -6.48 1.46
CA TYR A 165 -11.76 -5.79 0.20
C TYR A 165 -13.00 -5.05 -0.32
N SER A 166 -14.15 -5.73 -0.35
CA SER A 166 -15.40 -5.16 -0.85
C SER A 166 -15.87 -4.00 0.02
N THR A 167 -15.79 -4.14 1.35
CA THR A 167 -16.13 -3.06 2.30
C THR A 167 -15.23 -1.85 2.08
N PHE A 168 -13.91 -2.05 1.93
CA PHE A 168 -12.98 -0.98 1.60
C PHE A 168 -13.37 -0.24 0.32
N CYS A 169 -13.64 -0.97 -0.76
CA CYS A 169 -14.00 -0.38 -2.05
C CYS A 169 -15.31 0.42 -1.97
N ILE A 170 -16.34 -0.11 -1.31
CA ILE A 170 -17.62 0.58 -1.13
C ILE A 170 -17.43 1.92 -0.41
N ILE A 171 -16.70 1.93 0.71
CA ILE A 171 -16.46 3.18 1.45
C ILE A 171 -15.66 4.17 0.60
N LYS A 172 -14.64 3.72 -0.13
CA LYS A 172 -13.88 4.59 -1.03
C LYS A 172 -14.76 5.18 -2.14
N MET A 173 -15.63 4.40 -2.76
CA MET A 173 -16.59 4.89 -3.76
C MET A 173 -17.55 5.93 -3.17
N MET A 174 -18.10 5.69 -1.97
CA MET A 174 -18.97 6.66 -1.28
C MET A 174 -18.28 7.99 -1.02
N ILE A 175 -17.01 7.95 -0.59
CA ILE A 175 -16.24 9.15 -0.30
C ILE A 175 -15.85 9.89 -1.59
N MET A 176 -15.51 9.17 -2.66
CA MET A 176 -15.27 9.78 -3.96
C MET A 176 -16.52 10.45 -4.54
N ILE A 177 -17.70 9.85 -4.37
CA ILE A 177 -18.98 10.49 -4.71
C ILE A 177 -19.15 11.78 -3.92
N LEU A 178 -18.94 11.75 -2.60
CA LEU A 178 -19.08 12.92 -1.74
C LEU A 178 -18.05 14.03 -2.09
N LYS A 179 -16.79 13.66 -2.39
CA LYS A 179 -15.77 14.59 -2.90
C LYS A 179 -16.22 15.19 -4.24
N GLY A 180 -16.74 14.38 -5.15
CA GLY A 180 -17.29 14.86 -6.43
C GLY A 180 -18.44 15.86 -6.23
N LEU A 181 -19.37 15.59 -5.32
CA LEU A 181 -20.47 16.51 -4.99
C LEU A 181 -19.94 17.83 -4.40
N LEU A 182 -18.92 17.79 -3.52
CA LEU A 182 -18.22 18.98 -3.05
C LEU A 182 -17.51 19.74 -4.19
N ILE A 183 -17.08 19.05 -5.25
CA ILE A 183 -16.51 19.69 -6.44
C ILE A 183 -17.58 20.44 -7.24
N LEU A 184 -18.74 19.81 -7.41
CA LEU A 184 -19.89 20.34 -8.16
C LEU A 184 -20.61 21.48 -7.43
N TYR A 185 -20.57 21.51 -6.10
CA TYR A 185 -21.22 22.54 -5.31
C TYR A 185 -20.81 23.94 -5.84
N PRO A 186 -21.77 24.72 -6.38
CA PRO A 186 -21.46 25.94 -7.11
C PRO A 186 -20.85 26.97 -6.17
N LEU A 187 -19.76 27.60 -6.63
CA LEU A 187 -19.12 28.72 -5.95
C LEU A 187 -19.84 30.07 -6.20
N SER A 188 -21.05 30.07 -6.77
CA SER A 188 -21.79 31.31 -7.12
C SER A 188 -22.06 32.12 -5.84
N SER A 189 -21.56 33.34 -5.65
CA SER A 189 -21.42 34.48 -6.58
C SER A 189 -22.74 34.80 -7.27
N ASP A 190 -23.65 35.35 -6.48
CA ASP A 190 -24.70 36.26 -6.97
C ASP A 190 -25.15 37.25 -5.88
N LYS A 191 -24.80 37.03 -4.61
CA LYS A 191 -25.10 37.97 -3.49
C LYS A 191 -23.93 38.22 -2.53
N GLY A 192 -22.70 38.24 -3.03
CA GLY A 192 -21.53 38.69 -2.24
C GLY A 192 -21.18 37.88 -0.99
N LYS A 193 -21.75 36.68 -0.80
CA LYS A 193 -21.39 35.77 0.29
C LYS A 193 -20.70 34.53 -0.27
N TYR A 194 -19.37 34.56 -0.30
CA TYR A 194 -18.52 33.40 -0.55
C TYR A 194 -18.74 32.39 0.59
N CYS A 195 -19.54 31.35 0.37
CA CYS A 195 -19.88 30.39 1.45
C CYS A 195 -18.75 29.37 1.70
N LEU A 196 -17.95 29.03 0.68
CA LEU A 196 -16.77 28.18 0.82
C LEU A 196 -15.59 28.73 0.00
N THR A 197 -14.64 29.39 0.67
CA THR A 197 -13.33 29.72 0.10
C THR A 197 -12.65 28.43 -0.37
N PHE A 198 -11.92 28.47 -1.48
CA PHE A 198 -11.17 27.32 -2.03
C PHE A 198 -10.34 26.58 -0.97
N ARG A 199 -9.76 27.33 -0.02
CA ARG A 199 -9.05 26.81 1.15
C ARG A 199 -9.91 25.88 2.02
N LYS A 200 -11.14 26.28 2.37
CA LYS A 200 -12.03 25.48 3.23
C LYS A 200 -12.42 24.18 2.55
N ARG A 201 -12.59 24.19 1.22
CA ARG A 201 -12.89 23.00 0.44
C ARG A 201 -11.77 21.95 0.49
N GLY A 202 -10.50 22.37 0.38
CA GLY A 202 -9.36 21.46 0.55
C GLY A 202 -9.32 20.82 1.95
N SER A 203 -9.64 21.59 2.99
CA SER A 203 -9.79 21.05 4.35
C SER A 203 -10.91 20.01 4.45
N TYR A 204 -12.06 20.21 3.81
CA TYR A 204 -13.13 19.20 3.77
C TYR A 204 -12.70 17.93 3.04
N PHE A 205 -11.96 18.01 1.93
CA PHE A 205 -11.43 16.81 1.27
C PHE A 205 -10.52 16.00 2.18
N SER A 206 -9.63 16.68 2.90
CA SER A 206 -8.77 16.05 3.90
C SER A 206 -9.58 15.42 5.03
N LEU A 207 -10.56 16.15 5.58
CA LEU A 207 -11.44 15.65 6.64
C LEU A 207 -12.22 14.41 6.20
N LEU A 208 -12.81 14.42 5.00
CA LEU A 208 -13.52 13.26 4.45
C LEU A 208 -12.60 12.03 4.33
N GLU A 209 -11.35 12.24 3.91
CA GLU A 209 -10.38 11.16 3.81
C GLU A 209 -10.07 10.55 5.19
N TYR A 210 -9.74 11.37 6.19
CA TYR A 210 -9.44 10.88 7.54
C TYR A 210 -10.65 10.24 8.22
N LEU A 211 -11.86 10.79 8.03
CA LEU A 211 -13.11 10.20 8.50
C LEU A 211 -13.34 8.82 7.88
N SER A 212 -13.09 8.70 6.57
CA SER A 212 -13.24 7.42 5.87
C SER A 212 -12.27 6.36 6.37
N GLN A 213 -11.01 6.73 6.63
CA GLN A 213 -9.98 5.82 7.12
C GLN A 213 -10.28 5.35 8.55
N PHE A 214 -10.72 6.28 9.40
CA PHE A 214 -11.19 5.94 10.75
C PHE A 214 -12.39 4.98 10.70
N TYR A 215 -13.37 5.26 9.84
CA TYR A 215 -14.55 4.42 9.70
C TYR A 215 -14.21 3.03 9.15
N ILE A 216 -13.38 2.92 8.11
CA ILE A 216 -12.86 1.64 7.60
C ILE A 216 -12.16 0.87 8.73
N SER A 217 -11.30 1.55 9.50
CA SER A 217 -10.61 0.92 10.63
C SER A 217 -11.60 0.34 11.66
N LEU A 218 -12.73 0.99 11.90
CA LEU A 218 -13.77 0.42 12.76
C LEU A 218 -14.47 -0.78 12.10
N LEU A 219 -14.81 -0.68 10.80
CA LEU A 219 -15.57 -1.71 10.08
C LEU A 219 -14.80 -3.03 9.98
N THR A 220 -13.47 -3.01 9.85
CA THR A 220 -12.67 -4.25 9.76
C THR A 220 -12.65 -5.05 11.06
N ILE A 221 -12.95 -4.44 12.21
CA ILE A 221 -12.92 -5.10 13.53
C ILE A 221 -13.86 -6.31 13.55
N ARG A 222 -15.10 -6.12 13.10
CA ARG A 222 -16.15 -7.15 13.21
C ARG A 222 -15.84 -8.40 12.38
N PRO A 223 -15.48 -8.30 11.07
CA PRO A 223 -15.07 -9.46 10.27
C PRO A 223 -13.87 -10.21 10.88
N TRP A 224 -12.84 -9.51 11.34
CA TRP A 224 -11.67 -10.13 11.96
C TRP A 224 -12.00 -10.86 13.25
N LEU A 225 -12.77 -10.23 14.15
CA LEU A 225 -13.23 -10.87 15.38
C LEU A 225 -14.05 -12.12 15.07
N SER A 226 -14.96 -12.04 14.10
CA SER A 226 -15.77 -13.19 13.68
C SER A 226 -14.92 -14.34 13.14
N PHE A 227 -13.89 -14.04 12.34
CA PHE A 227 -12.98 -15.06 11.80
C PHE A 227 -12.11 -15.70 12.89
N LEU A 228 -11.52 -14.90 13.78
CA LEU A 228 -10.68 -15.40 14.86
C LEU A 228 -11.51 -16.25 15.84
N LEU A 229 -12.66 -15.75 16.30
CA LEU A 229 -13.53 -16.45 17.24
C LEU A 229 -14.17 -17.71 16.66
N TYR A 230 -14.46 -17.75 15.36
CA TYR A 230 -15.00 -18.96 14.71
C TYR A 230 -13.99 -20.12 14.78
N ASN A 231 -12.70 -19.83 14.56
CA ASN A 231 -11.63 -20.82 14.66
C ASN A 231 -11.37 -21.28 16.11
N ASN A 232 -11.69 -20.47 17.12
CA ASN A 232 -11.58 -20.87 18.53
C ASN A 232 -12.39 -22.13 18.85
N ASN A 233 -13.51 -22.36 18.16
CA ASN A 233 -14.40 -23.47 18.43
C ASN A 233 -13.90 -24.80 17.82
N GLN A 234 -12.96 -24.76 16.87
CA GLN A 234 -12.44 -25.95 16.18
C GLN A 234 -10.93 -26.20 16.43
N GLY A 235 -10.16 -25.18 16.82
CA GLY A 235 -8.71 -25.26 17.00
C GLY A 235 -8.22 -25.21 18.45
N ASN A 236 -6.89 -25.16 18.64
CA ASN A 236 -6.27 -25.00 19.95
C ASN A 236 -6.66 -23.65 20.58
N ILE A 237 -7.37 -23.68 21.70
CA ILE A 237 -7.90 -22.50 22.42
C ILE A 237 -6.80 -21.52 22.82
N LEU A 238 -5.63 -22.02 23.24
CA LEU A 238 -4.48 -21.20 23.63
C LEU A 238 -3.92 -20.38 22.45
N PHE A 239 -3.73 -21.04 21.30
CA PHE A 239 -3.21 -20.39 20.08
C PHE A 239 -4.19 -19.33 19.57
N SER A 240 -5.47 -19.68 19.58
CA SER A 240 -6.58 -18.82 19.21
C SER A 240 -6.70 -17.56 20.10
N SER A 241 -6.58 -17.74 21.42
CA SER A 241 -6.56 -16.63 22.39
C SER A 241 -5.35 -15.70 22.19
N PHE A 242 -4.18 -16.27 21.92
CA PHE A 242 -2.97 -15.50 21.62
C PHE A 242 -3.13 -14.64 20.35
N LEU A 243 -3.67 -15.21 19.27
CA LEU A 243 -3.95 -14.46 18.04
C LEU A 243 -4.94 -13.31 18.26
N LEU A 244 -5.99 -13.53 19.06
CA LEU A 244 -6.97 -12.50 19.38
C LEU A 244 -6.35 -11.34 20.19
N PHE A 245 -5.48 -11.64 21.15
CA PHE A 245 -4.75 -10.63 21.91
C PHE A 245 -3.81 -9.81 21.03
N PHE A 246 -3.04 -10.49 20.16
CA PHE A 246 -2.12 -9.84 19.24
C PHE A 246 -2.87 -8.93 18.25
N TYR A 247 -3.96 -9.44 17.65
CA TYR A 247 -4.84 -8.65 16.77
C TYR A 247 -5.39 -7.42 17.50
N SER A 248 -5.92 -7.58 18.71
CA SER A 248 -6.50 -6.49 19.49
C SER A 248 -5.47 -5.41 19.81
N THR A 249 -4.23 -5.79 20.12
CA THR A 249 -3.14 -4.85 20.41
C THR A 249 -2.77 -4.01 19.18
N ILE A 250 -2.57 -4.66 18.03
CA ILE A 250 -2.31 -3.98 16.76
C ILE A 250 -3.48 -3.05 16.41
N LYS A 251 -4.70 -3.54 16.57
CA LYS A 251 -5.90 -2.80 16.19
C LYS A 251 -6.13 -1.57 17.07
N PHE A 252 -5.88 -1.70 18.37
CA PHE A 252 -5.92 -0.59 19.31
C PHE A 252 -4.94 0.52 18.91
N TYR A 253 -3.68 0.16 18.61
CA TYR A 253 -2.68 1.11 18.14
C TYR A 253 -3.12 1.84 16.85
N ASN A 254 -3.65 1.11 15.88
CA ASN A 254 -4.14 1.69 14.62
C ASN A 254 -5.32 2.64 14.83
N LEU A 255 -6.28 2.27 15.69
CA LEU A 255 -7.43 3.12 16.02
C LEU A 255 -6.98 4.38 16.76
N TYR A 256 -6.06 4.25 17.71
CA TYR A 256 -5.48 5.39 18.41
C TYR A 256 -4.82 6.36 17.42
N LYS A 257 -3.94 5.84 16.55
CA LYS A 257 -3.27 6.64 15.51
C LYS A 257 -4.29 7.35 14.60
N SER A 258 -5.27 6.61 14.10
CA SER A 258 -6.32 7.15 13.21
C SER A 258 -7.15 8.23 13.90
N THR A 259 -7.44 8.07 15.20
CA THR A 259 -8.18 9.06 16.00
C THR A 259 -7.39 10.35 16.18
N VAL A 260 -6.08 10.24 16.44
CA VAL A 260 -5.20 11.40 16.56
C VAL A 260 -5.11 12.15 15.24
N GLU A 261 -4.90 11.45 14.13
CA GLU A 261 -4.85 12.05 12.78
C GLU A 261 -6.17 12.72 12.39
N LEU A 262 -7.30 12.08 12.68
CA LEU A 262 -8.63 12.66 12.48
C LEU A 262 -8.82 13.93 13.30
N ARG A 263 -8.48 13.90 14.60
CA ARG A 263 -8.58 15.07 15.48
C ARG A 263 -7.71 16.22 14.99
N GLN A 264 -6.50 15.94 14.51
CA GLN A 264 -5.62 16.94 13.92
C GLN A 264 -6.22 17.54 12.64
N SER A 265 -6.83 16.74 11.77
CA SER A 265 -7.48 17.22 10.55
C SER A 265 -8.71 18.07 10.84
N ILE A 266 -9.53 17.68 11.82
CA ILE A 266 -10.66 18.47 12.32
C ILE A 266 -10.17 19.84 12.81
N ASN A 267 -9.17 19.86 13.69
CA ASN A 267 -8.62 21.10 14.23
C ASN A 267 -8.08 22.02 13.11
N LYS A 268 -7.34 21.46 12.14
CA LYS A 268 -6.82 22.20 10.98
C LYS A 268 -7.93 22.72 10.05
N SER A 269 -9.08 22.04 9.99
CA SER A 269 -10.21 22.46 9.16
C SER A 269 -10.93 23.68 9.71
N PHE A 270 -10.91 23.86 11.05
CA PHE A 270 -11.53 24.99 11.73
C PHE A 270 -10.59 26.19 11.94
N GLN A 271 -9.28 26.00 11.82
CA GLN A 271 -8.29 27.08 11.97
C GLN A 271 -8.18 27.94 10.69
N ASN A 272 -8.17 29.27 10.86
CA ASN A 272 -7.82 30.21 9.80
C ASN A 272 -6.30 30.31 9.60
N LEU A 273 -5.83 30.85 8.47
CA LEU A 273 -4.40 31.14 8.29
C LEU A 273 -3.94 32.05 9.45
N PRO A 274 -2.77 31.79 10.07
CA PRO A 274 -2.25 32.59 11.18
C PRO A 274 -1.66 33.94 10.70
N PHE A 275 -2.07 34.41 9.51
CA PHE A 275 -1.51 35.58 8.87
C PHE A 275 -2.56 36.68 8.78
N PRO A 276 -2.18 37.94 9.06
CA PRO A 276 -3.11 39.04 9.03
C PRO A 276 -3.56 39.36 7.58
N PRO A 277 -4.84 39.70 7.38
CA PRO A 277 -5.30 40.25 6.11
C PRO A 277 -4.74 41.65 5.88
N VAL A 278 -4.43 41.99 4.64
CA VAL A 278 -3.98 43.34 4.24
C VAL A 278 -5.21 44.17 3.83
N PRO A 279 -5.33 45.44 4.28
CA PRO A 279 -6.40 46.32 3.81
C PRO A 279 -6.25 46.61 2.31
N ILE A 280 -7.38 46.61 1.58
CA ILE A 280 -7.44 46.72 0.10
C ILE A 280 -6.77 48.00 -0.42
N ASN A 281 -6.75 49.06 0.40
CA ASN A 281 -6.21 50.38 0.05
C ASN A 281 -4.68 50.39 -0.14
N GLU A 282 -3.97 49.36 0.32
CA GLU A 282 -2.51 49.22 0.18
C GLU A 282 -2.10 48.29 -0.98
N LEU A 283 -3.06 47.81 -1.78
CA LEU A 283 -2.80 46.90 -2.90
C LEU A 283 -2.31 47.67 -4.14
N ARG A 284 -1.23 47.18 -4.74
CA ARG A 284 -0.77 47.63 -6.06
C ARG A 284 -1.74 47.14 -7.14
N GLU A 285 -1.96 47.96 -8.18
CA GLU A 285 -2.97 47.80 -9.25
C GLU A 285 -2.97 46.47 -10.03
N ASN A 286 -1.95 45.62 -9.88
CA ASN A 286 -1.79 44.34 -10.62
C ASN A 286 -1.92 43.07 -9.76
N MET A 287 -2.44 43.17 -8.53
CA MET A 287 -2.61 42.03 -7.61
C MET A 287 -4.05 41.55 -7.60
N CYS A 288 -4.28 40.23 -7.61
CA CYS A 288 -5.62 39.65 -7.42
C CYS A 288 -6.27 40.22 -6.15
N PRO A 289 -7.42 40.94 -6.24
CA PRO A 289 -7.97 41.73 -5.13
C PRO A 289 -8.69 40.89 -4.06
N ILE A 290 -8.73 39.57 -4.21
CA ILE A 290 -9.52 38.67 -3.36
C ILE A 290 -8.68 38.25 -2.15
N TYR A 291 -8.94 38.85 -0.99
CA TYR A 291 -8.35 38.54 0.33
C TYR A 291 -6.81 38.46 0.35
N PRO A 292 -6.12 39.62 0.31
CA PRO A 292 -4.66 39.65 0.39
C PRO A 292 -4.16 39.29 1.79
N ILE A 293 -3.08 38.51 1.84
CA ILE A 293 -2.44 38.04 3.06
C ILE A 293 -0.95 38.38 3.00
N ILE A 294 -0.40 38.85 4.13
CA ILE A 294 1.03 39.11 4.27
C ILE A 294 1.71 38.00 5.08
N LEU A 295 2.78 37.43 4.53
CA LEU A 295 3.59 36.42 5.20
C LEU A 295 4.56 37.06 6.21
N THR A 296 5.17 36.26 7.10
CA THR A 296 6.20 36.74 8.04
C THR A 296 7.41 37.37 7.35
N CYS A 297 7.71 36.96 6.11
CA CYS A 297 8.74 37.55 5.26
C CYS A 297 8.29 38.83 4.53
N LYS A 298 7.12 39.39 4.89
CA LYS A 298 6.50 40.60 4.33
C LYS A 298 6.05 40.52 2.86
N HIS A 299 6.16 39.36 2.21
CA HIS A 299 5.59 39.16 0.88
C HIS A 299 4.06 39.03 0.95
N ILE A 300 3.37 39.69 0.02
CA ILE A 300 1.91 39.74 -0.07
C ILE A 300 1.44 38.83 -1.20
N PHE A 301 0.41 38.01 -0.93
CA PHE A 301 -0.21 37.11 -1.90
C PHE A 301 -1.72 37.08 -1.71
N CYS A 302 -2.45 36.63 -2.72
CA CYS A 302 -3.85 36.26 -2.56
C CYS A 302 -3.97 34.99 -1.69
N GLU A 303 -4.99 34.91 -0.83
CA GLU A 303 -5.19 33.76 0.07
C GLU A 303 -5.18 32.42 -0.67
N GLU A 304 -5.81 32.35 -1.84
CA GLU A 304 -5.90 31.12 -2.64
C GLU A 304 -4.57 30.73 -3.27
N CYS A 305 -3.80 31.71 -3.71
CA CYS A 305 -2.49 31.56 -4.34
C CYS A 305 -1.49 30.99 -3.34
N VAL A 306 -1.42 31.62 -2.17
CA VAL A 306 -0.49 31.23 -1.12
C VAL A 306 -0.90 29.91 -0.49
N SER A 307 -2.20 29.67 -0.24
CA SER A 307 -2.67 28.39 0.32
C SER A 307 -2.31 27.22 -0.59
N SER A 308 -2.54 27.37 -1.90
CA SER A 308 -2.22 26.33 -2.89
C SER A 308 -0.72 25.99 -2.95
N TRP A 309 0.15 26.99 -2.72
CA TRP A 309 1.59 26.76 -2.62
C TRP A 309 1.96 26.09 -1.29
N LEU A 310 1.40 26.59 -0.19
CA LEU A 310 1.69 26.13 1.17
C LEU A 310 1.21 24.69 1.44
N ASP A 311 0.21 24.22 0.69
CA ASP A 311 -0.20 22.82 0.74
C ASP A 311 0.93 21.85 0.31
N ARG A 312 1.84 22.29 -0.57
CA ARG A 312 2.96 21.49 -1.09
C ARG A 312 4.30 21.88 -0.49
N ASN A 313 4.50 23.18 -0.23
CA ASN A 313 5.78 23.76 0.12
C ASN A 313 5.64 24.61 1.40
N ALA A 314 6.33 24.24 2.48
CA ALA A 314 6.32 25.01 3.73
C ALA A 314 7.23 26.27 3.68
N SER A 315 7.22 27.00 2.55
CA SER A 315 8.11 28.14 2.31
C SER A 315 7.44 29.24 1.50
N CYS A 316 7.96 30.47 1.56
CA CYS A 316 7.50 31.57 0.73
C CYS A 316 7.77 31.31 -0.78
N PRO A 317 6.81 31.52 -1.70
CA PRO A 317 7.03 31.37 -3.14
C PRO A 317 8.15 32.26 -3.71
N LEU A 318 8.32 33.46 -3.15
CA LEU A 318 9.27 34.45 -3.66
C LEU A 318 10.67 34.28 -3.04
N CYS A 319 10.76 34.29 -1.71
CA CYS A 319 12.07 34.27 -1.02
C CYS A 319 12.43 32.92 -0.40
N ARG A 320 11.58 31.90 -0.51
CA ARG A 320 11.78 30.55 0.05
C ARG A 320 12.05 30.49 1.56
N SER A 321 11.77 31.58 2.30
CA SER A 321 11.83 31.58 3.77
C SER A 321 10.88 30.51 4.32
N LYS A 322 11.35 29.66 5.24
CA LYS A 322 10.51 28.65 5.88
C LYS A 322 9.41 29.30 6.73
N LEU A 323 8.21 28.75 6.66
CA LEU A 323 7.07 29.19 7.46
C LEU A 323 6.73 28.12 8.49
N PRO A 324 6.24 28.49 9.69
CA PRO A 324 5.88 27.55 10.75
C PRO A 324 4.51 26.90 10.46
N ILE A 325 4.37 26.26 9.29
CA ILE A 325 3.14 25.64 8.82
C ILE A 325 3.41 24.18 8.55
N GLY A 326 2.59 23.30 9.13
CA GLY A 326 2.66 21.86 8.87
C GLY A 326 2.16 21.51 7.47
N GLN A 327 2.73 20.48 6.85
CA GLN A 327 2.25 19.94 5.57
C GLN A 327 0.78 19.50 5.68
N ALA A 328 0.04 19.66 4.58
CA ALA A 328 -1.38 19.35 4.51
C ALA A 328 -1.64 18.18 3.55
N ASN A 329 -1.92 17.01 4.11
CA ASN A 329 -2.20 15.82 3.32
C ASN A 329 -3.65 15.81 2.81
N TYR A 330 -3.86 15.27 1.59
CA TYR A 330 -5.17 15.02 0.97
C TYR A 330 -6.04 16.26 0.65
N ARG A 331 -5.45 17.46 0.65
CA ARG A 331 -6.17 18.71 0.31
C ARG A 331 -6.47 18.88 -1.18
N ASP A 332 -5.77 18.14 -2.03
CA ASP A 332 -5.89 18.10 -3.49
C ASP A 332 -6.98 17.13 -3.99
N ALA A 333 -7.86 16.68 -3.11
CA ALA A 333 -8.86 15.64 -3.36
C ALA A 333 -8.30 14.23 -3.62
N PHE A 334 -6.98 14.04 -3.50
CA PHE A 334 -6.36 12.72 -3.60
C PHE A 334 -6.95 11.76 -2.55
N THR A 335 -7.12 10.51 -2.95
CA THR A 335 -7.64 9.44 -2.11
C THR A 335 -6.56 8.39 -1.93
N SER A 336 -6.31 7.98 -0.68
CA SER A 336 -5.27 7.00 -0.42
C SER A 336 -5.63 5.63 -1.02
N GLY A 337 -4.67 5.03 -1.72
CA GLY A 337 -4.79 3.66 -2.26
C GLY A 337 -4.40 2.56 -1.26
N TYR A 338 -3.97 2.93 -0.05
CA TYR A 338 -3.57 1.96 0.97
C TYR A 338 -4.80 1.24 1.53
N LEU A 339 -4.86 -0.07 1.33
CA LEU A 339 -5.89 -0.91 1.90
C LEU A 339 -5.54 -1.22 3.36
N ILE A 340 -6.40 -0.80 4.28
CA ILE A 340 -6.25 -1.10 5.71
C ILE A 340 -6.77 -2.52 5.92
N TRP A 341 -5.87 -3.49 5.83
CA TRP A 341 -6.21 -4.91 5.94
C TRP A 341 -6.60 -5.33 7.35
N TYR A 342 -6.16 -4.61 8.39
CA TYR A 342 -6.28 -5.02 9.80
C TYR A 342 -6.93 -3.96 10.67
#